data_AF-A0A9E3BHH8-F1
#
_entry.id   AF-A0A9E3BHH8-F1
#
_cell.length_a   1.000
_cell.length_b   1.000
_cell.length_c   1.000
_cell.angle_alpha   90.00
_cell.angle_beta   90.00
_cell.angle_gamma   90.00
#
_symmetry.space_group_name_H-M   'P 1'
#
loop_
_entity.id
_entity.type
_entity.pdbx_description
1 polymer ?
#
loop_
_entity_poly.entity_id
_entity_poly.type
_entity_poly.pdbx_seq_one_letter_code
_entity_poly.pdbx_strand_id
1 'polypeptide(L)'
;LEHDKIRAKKLDGTISQPANAYAQYAVYYAQQALEGKTYSAGQSTDHNSTIVSLQGNLEDAIKAPLVDKTNVNDPGLWGNAKSNS
;
A
#
# COMPACT_ATOMS: atom_id res chain seq x y z
N LEU A 1 5.29 -6.88 15.53
CA LEU A 1 4.94 -6.99 14.09
C LEU A 1 6.03 -7.75 13.33
N GLU A 2 5.82 -8.10 12.05
CA GLU A 2 6.83 -8.79 11.21
C GLU A 2 8.16 -8.04 11.15
N HIS A 3 8.12 -6.69 11.14
CA HIS A 3 9.31 -5.85 11.18
C HIS A 3 10.17 -6.08 12.44
N ASP A 4 9.54 -6.32 13.60
CA ASP A 4 10.28 -6.62 14.84
C ASP A 4 10.97 -7.99 14.77
N LYS A 5 10.34 -8.96 14.11
CA LYS A 5 10.95 -10.27 13.87
C LYS A 5 12.16 -10.16 12.93
N ILE A 6 12.08 -9.29 11.92
CA ILE A 6 13.20 -9.00 11.01
C ILE A 6 14.35 -8.31 11.78
N ARG A 7 14.05 -7.29 12.60
CA ARG A 7 15.06 -6.65 13.48
C ARG A 7 15.72 -7.63 14.44
N ALA A 8 14.94 -8.55 15.00
CA ALA A 8 15.42 -9.60 15.88
C ALA A 8 16.10 -10.77 15.16
N LYS A 9 16.28 -10.71 13.83
CA LYS A 9 16.88 -11.78 12.99
C LYS A 9 16.14 -13.12 13.10
N LYS A 10 14.84 -13.08 13.36
CA LYS A 10 13.93 -14.25 13.41
C LYS A 10 13.15 -14.45 12.10
N LEU A 11 13.26 -13.51 11.16
CA LEU A 11 12.65 -13.53 9.84
C LEU A 11 13.59 -12.79 8.88
N ASP A 12 13.84 -13.34 7.69
CA ASP A 12 14.74 -12.72 6.72
C ASP A 12 14.08 -11.55 5.96
N GLY A 13 12.77 -11.64 5.73
CA GLY A 13 11.97 -10.58 5.13
C GLY A 13 10.48 -10.91 5.04
N THR A 14 9.67 -9.93 4.65
CA THR A 14 8.23 -10.05 4.42
C THR A 14 7.80 -9.20 3.22
N ILE A 15 6.70 -9.56 2.56
CA ILE A 15 6.01 -8.68 1.61
C ILE A 15 5.01 -7.84 2.42
N SER A 16 5.38 -6.60 2.71
CA SER A 16 4.68 -5.75 3.67
C SER A 16 3.60 -4.93 2.97
N GLN A 17 2.36 -5.39 3.05
CA GLN A 17 1.20 -4.73 2.42
C GLN A 17 1.00 -3.31 2.94
N PRO A 18 1.01 -2.25 2.10
CA PRO A 18 1.07 -0.85 2.52
C PRO A 18 -0.30 -0.34 3.02
N ALA A 19 -0.68 -0.73 4.25
CA ALA A 19 -2.01 -0.46 4.80
C ALA A 19 -2.38 1.03 4.83
N ASN A 20 -1.43 1.91 5.15
CA ASN A 20 -1.67 3.36 5.14
C ASN A 20 -2.04 3.86 3.74
N ALA A 21 -1.38 3.36 2.70
CA ALA A 21 -1.69 3.72 1.32
C ALA A 21 -3.08 3.20 0.91
N TYR A 22 -3.42 1.96 1.27
CA TYR A 22 -4.76 1.42 1.02
C TYR A 22 -5.85 2.27 1.67
N ALA A 23 -5.69 2.68 2.92
CA ALA A 23 -6.65 3.54 3.60
C ALA A 23 -6.76 4.92 2.93
N GLN A 24 -5.63 5.54 2.61
CA GLN A 24 -5.59 6.84 1.94
C GLN A 24 -6.32 6.80 0.59
N TYR A 25 -5.98 5.83 -0.26
CA TYR A 25 -6.54 5.75 -1.61
C TYR A 25 -7.99 5.26 -1.62
N ALA A 26 -8.40 4.41 -0.66
CA ALA A 26 -9.82 4.07 -0.49
C ALA A 26 -10.68 5.32 -0.25
N VAL A 27 -10.24 6.22 0.64
CA VAL A 27 -10.95 7.49 0.89
C VAL A 27 -10.91 8.40 -0.33
N TYR A 28 -9.75 8.53 -0.98
CA TYR A 28 -9.61 9.32 -2.21
C TYR A 28 -10.58 8.86 -3.30
N TYR A 29 -10.62 7.57 -3.63
CA TYR A 29 -11.51 7.05 -4.67
C TYR A 29 -13.00 7.18 -4.29
N ALA A 30 -13.34 7.04 -3.01
CA ALA A 30 -14.71 7.31 -2.54
C ALA A 30 -15.11 8.76 -2.79
N GLN A 31 -14.24 9.73 -2.51
CA GLN A 31 -14.49 11.15 -2.79
C GLN A 31 -14.61 11.43 -4.30
N GLN A 32 -13.70 10.88 -5.11
CA GLN A 32 -13.73 11.04 -6.56
C GLN A 32 -15.00 10.44 -7.19
N ALA A 33 -15.50 9.32 -6.66
CA ALA A 33 -16.76 8.73 -7.08
C ALA A 33 -17.96 9.64 -6.77
N LEU A 34 -17.97 10.31 -5.60
CA LEU A 34 -19.00 11.30 -5.26
C LEU A 34 -18.99 12.52 -6.20
N GLU A 35 -17.82 12.86 -6.76
CA GLU A 35 -17.64 13.90 -7.78
C GLU A 35 -17.98 13.42 -9.21
N GLY A 36 -18.36 12.15 -9.38
CA GLY A 36 -18.73 11.58 -10.68
C GLY A 36 -17.56 11.19 -11.57
N LYS A 37 -16.34 11.10 -11.02
CA LYS A 37 -15.16 10.69 -11.78
C LYS A 37 -15.20 9.20 -12.10
N THR A 38 -14.77 8.85 -13.31
CA THR A 38 -14.69 7.47 -13.80
C THR A 38 -13.25 7.07 -14.06
N TYR A 39 -13.00 5.77 -14.03
CA TYR A 39 -11.68 5.16 -14.26
C TYR A 39 -11.83 3.99 -15.23
N SER A 40 -10.73 3.63 -15.87
CA SER A 40 -10.66 2.49 -16.80
C SER A 40 -9.50 1.58 -16.45
N ALA A 41 -9.66 0.28 -16.73
CA ALA A 41 -8.55 -0.67 -16.62
C ALA A 41 -7.37 -0.25 -17.52
N GLY A 42 -6.16 -0.38 -17.01
CA GLY A 42 -4.92 0.04 -17.66
C GLY A 42 -4.55 1.52 -17.44
N GLN A 43 -5.40 2.31 -16.78
CA GLN A 43 -5.07 3.70 -16.45
C GLN A 43 -3.95 3.76 -15.39
N SER A 44 -2.88 4.49 -15.69
CA SER A 44 -1.82 4.80 -14.72
C SER A 44 -2.30 5.83 -13.70
N THR A 45 -1.82 5.71 -12.47
CA THR A 45 -2.06 6.69 -11.40
C THR A 45 -0.88 7.65 -11.26
N ASP A 46 -1.07 8.72 -10.50
CA ASP A 46 -0.01 9.68 -10.12
C ASP A 46 0.94 9.16 -9.02
N HIS A 47 0.68 7.95 -8.51
CA HIS A 47 1.43 7.32 -7.43
C HIS A 47 1.97 5.94 -7.82
N ASN A 48 2.32 5.78 -9.10
CA ASN A 48 3.06 4.65 -9.65
C ASN A 48 2.35 3.28 -9.56
N SER A 49 1.02 3.28 -9.59
CA SER A 49 0.18 2.09 -9.73
C SER A 49 -0.62 2.13 -11.04
N THR A 50 -1.43 1.10 -11.25
CA THR A 50 -2.29 0.97 -12.42
C THR A 50 -3.64 0.45 -11.97
N ILE A 51 -4.71 1.02 -12.52
CA ILE A 51 -6.06 0.50 -12.31
C ILE A 51 -6.19 -0.82 -13.06
N VAL A 52 -6.47 -1.89 -12.34
CA VAL A 52 -6.67 -3.24 -12.90
C VAL A 52 -8.14 -3.62 -12.81
N SER A 53 -8.58 -4.54 -13.68
CA SER A 53 -9.89 -5.19 -13.52
C SER A 53 -9.67 -6.56 -12.89
N LEU A 54 -10.18 -6.75 -11.68
CA LEU A 54 -10.16 -8.02 -10.97
C LEU A 54 -11.60 -8.46 -10.70
N GLN A 55 -11.98 -9.62 -11.25
CA GLN A 55 -13.32 -10.19 -11.06
C GLN A 55 -14.47 -9.23 -11.39
N GLY A 56 -14.26 -8.33 -12.36
CA GLY A 56 -15.25 -7.33 -12.78
C GLY A 56 -15.23 -6.02 -12.00
N ASN A 57 -14.39 -5.89 -10.97
CA ASN A 57 -14.20 -4.65 -10.21
C ASN A 57 -12.92 -3.95 -10.65
N LEU A 58 -12.96 -2.61 -10.67
CA LEU A 58 -11.75 -1.81 -10.85
C LEU A 58 -11.03 -1.67 -9.49
N GLU A 59 -9.74 -2.00 -9.47
CA GLU A 59 -8.90 -1.92 -8.29
C GLU A 59 -7.62 -1.15 -8.61
N ASP A 60 -7.16 -0.36 -7.64
CA ASP A 60 -5.86 0.29 -7.72
C ASP A 60 -4.75 -0.64 -7.18
N ALA A 61 -3.90 -1.14 -8.09
CA ALA A 61 -2.87 -2.13 -7.78
C ALA A 61 -1.62 -1.48 -7.16
N ILE A 62 -1.74 -0.98 -5.92
CA ILE A 62 -0.63 -0.41 -5.16
C ILE A 62 0.36 -1.53 -4.76
N LYS A 63 1.62 -1.37 -5.15
CA LYS A 63 2.68 -2.38 -4.96
C LYS A 63 3.06 -2.53 -3.49
N ALA A 64 3.14 -3.77 -3.03
CA ALA A 64 3.68 -4.09 -1.72
C ALA A 64 5.22 -4.16 -1.75
N PRO A 65 5.93 -3.45 -0.85
CA PRO A 65 7.37 -3.56 -0.72
C PRO A 65 7.81 -4.91 -0.13
N LEU A 66 8.93 -5.44 -0.63
CA LEU A 66 9.74 -6.38 0.13
C LEU A 66 10.44 -5.61 1.27
N VAL A 67 10.25 -6.08 2.50
CA VAL A 67 10.90 -5.55 3.69
C VAL A 67 11.85 -6.60 4.23
N ASP A 68 13.12 -6.24 4.37
CA ASP A 68 14.19 -7.08 4.90
C ASP A 68 15.14 -6.28 5.80
N LYS A 69 16.25 -6.89 6.23
CA LYS A 69 17.24 -6.24 7.12
C LYS A 69 17.81 -4.93 6.57
N THR A 70 17.76 -4.69 5.25
CA THR A 70 18.33 -3.50 4.60
C THR A 70 17.42 -2.28 4.72
N ASN A 71 16.11 -2.46 4.78
CA ASN A 71 15.12 -1.38 4.76
C ASN A 71 14.09 -1.41 5.91
N VAL A 72 14.12 -2.41 6.80
CA VAL A 72 13.15 -2.55 7.93
C VAL A 72 13.05 -1.33 8.86
N ASN A 73 14.00 -0.41 8.82
CA ASN A 73 13.99 0.82 9.62
C ASN A 73 13.54 2.07 8.83
N ASP A 74 13.14 1.92 7.58
CA ASP A 74 12.59 3.02 6.78
C ASP A 74 11.29 3.54 7.43
N PRO A 75 11.23 4.83 7.81
CA PRO A 75 10.04 5.41 8.44
C PRO A 75 8.83 5.47 7.51
N GLY A 76 9.01 5.35 6.19
CA GLY A 76 7.94 5.30 5.19
C GLY A 76 7.20 3.96 5.14
N LEU A 77 7.74 2.90 5.76
CA LEU A 77 7.05 1.61 5.84
C LEU A 77 5.90 1.69 6.83
N TRP A 78 4.69 1.28 6.41
CA TRP A 78 3.48 1.36 7.23
C TRP A 78 3.65 0.71 8.61
N GLY A 79 4.33 -0.44 8.69
CA GLY A 79 4.59 -1.15 9.95
C GLY A 79 5.56 -0.44 10.90
N ASN A 80 6.10 0.73 10.51
CA ASN A 80 6.92 1.63 11.32
C ASN A 80 6.21 2.95 11.65
N ALA A 81 4.99 3.17 11.16
CA ALA A 81 4.24 4.37 11.47
C ALA A 81 3.96 4.43 12.98
N LYS A 82 4.34 5.54 13.63
CA LYS A 82 3.97 5.78 15.02
C LYS A 82 2.46 6.01 15.05
N SER A 83 1.73 5.21 15.84
CA SER A 83 0.39 5.60 16.25
C SER A 83 0.57 6.87 17.09
N ASN A 84 0.18 8.03 16.57
CA ASN A 84 0.08 9.24 17.39
C ASN A 84 -1.01 8.94 18.43
N SER A 85 -0.57 8.52 19.62
CA SER A 85 -1.38 8.29 20.81
C SER A 85 -1.45 9.58 21.61
#